data_AF-A0A257JEN8-F1
#
_entry.id   AF-A0A257JEN8-F1
#
_cell.length_a   1.000
_cell.length_b   1.000
_cell.length_c   1.000
_cell.angle_alpha   90.00
_cell.angle_beta   90.00
_cell.angle_gamma   90.00
#
_symmetry.space_group_name_H-M   'P 1'
#
loop_
_entity.id
_entity.type
_entity.pdbx_description
1 polymer ?
#
loop_
_entity_poly.entity_id
_entity_poly.type
_entity_poly.pdbx_seq_one_letter_code
_entity_poly.pdbx_strand_id
1 'polypeptide(L)'
;MKQWLGPAAVALLVAAAAWQGGLSLATYGLMEVAVRRTAADTGFNKMRYNALATPENQPIVRPSPDLAYAPCANDLKAGPVEVT
;
A
#
# COMPACT_ATOMS: atom_id res chain seq x y z
N MET A 1 3.95 43.25 -13.04
CA MET A 1 3.32 42.38 -12.01
C MET A 1 2.17 41.53 -12.55
N LYS A 2 1.24 42.08 -13.37
CA LYS A 2 0.06 41.37 -13.88
C LYS A 2 0.35 40.11 -14.74
N GLN A 3 1.48 40.09 -15.46
CA GLN A 3 1.92 38.93 -16.27
C GLN A 3 2.35 37.69 -15.46
N TRP A 4 2.62 37.83 -14.16
CA TRP A 4 3.02 36.72 -13.29
C TRP A 4 1.85 36.01 -12.62
N LEU A 5 0.64 36.57 -12.67
CA LEU A 5 -0.55 35.98 -12.04
C LEU A 5 -0.97 34.68 -12.71
N GLY A 6 -0.91 34.61 -14.05
CA GLY A 6 -1.22 33.38 -14.80
C GLY A 6 -0.29 32.22 -14.43
N PRO A 7 1.04 32.38 -14.57
CA PRO A 7 2.01 31.36 -14.15
C PRO A 7 1.88 30.97 -12.68
N ALA A 8 1.67 31.93 -11.77
CA ALA A 8 1.51 31.65 -10.35
C ALA A 8 0.24 30.85 -10.06
N ALA A 9 -0.89 31.18 -10.70
CA ALA A 9 -2.14 30.44 -10.54
C ALA A 9 -2.00 28.99 -11.03
N VAL A 10 -1.33 28.79 -12.18
CA VAL A 10 -1.04 27.44 -12.70
C VAL A 10 -0.16 26.66 -11.71
N ALA A 11 0.90 27.26 -11.19
CA ALA A 11 1.78 26.60 -10.22
C ALA A 11 1.01 26.19 -8.95
N LEU A 12 0.13 27.06 -8.43
CA LEU A 12 -0.71 26.74 -7.28
C LEU A 12 -1.70 25.60 -7.57
N LEU A 13 -2.33 25.60 -8.75
CA LEU A 13 -3.25 24.53 -9.15
C LEU A 13 -2.51 23.18 -9.26
N VAL A 14 -1.32 23.16 -9.85
CA VAL A 14 -0.49 21.96 -9.95
C VAL A 14 -0.08 21.47 -8.57
N ALA A 15 0.35 22.37 -7.68
CA ALA A 15 0.71 22.01 -6.31
C ALA A 15 -0.47 21.42 -5.54
N ALA A 16 -1.67 22.03 -5.65
CA ALA A 16 -2.88 21.52 -5.01
C ALA A 16 -3.29 20.15 -5.56
N ALA A 17 -3.25 19.97 -6.89
CA ALA A 17 -3.55 18.70 -7.53
C ALA A 17 -2.56 17.60 -7.13
N ALA A 18 -1.26 17.93 -7.08
CA ALA A 18 -0.21 16.99 -6.68
C ALA A 18 -0.37 16.57 -5.20
N TRP A 19 -0.65 17.52 -4.31
CA TRP A 19 -0.89 17.23 -2.90
C TRP A 19 -2.12 16.34 -2.70
N GLN A 20 -3.27 16.71 -3.29
CA GLN A 20 -4.50 15.94 -3.16
C GLN A 20 -4.37 14.55 -3.81
N GLY A 21 -3.76 14.49 -5.00
CA GLY A 21 -3.50 13.24 -5.72
C GLY A 21 -2.58 12.33 -4.91
N GLY A 22 -1.48 12.86 -4.37
CA GLY A 22 -0.57 12.13 -3.49
C GLY A 22 -1.29 11.55 -2.28
N LEU A 23 -2.08 12.36 -1.57
CA LEU A 23 -2.84 11.90 -0.40
C LEU A 23 -3.86 10.81 -0.77
N SER A 24 -4.57 10.99 -1.88
CA SER A 24 -5.64 10.07 -2.31
C SER A 24 -5.10 8.74 -2.84
N LEU A 25 -3.90 8.75 -3.44
CA LEU A 25 -3.30 7.58 -4.09
C LEU A 25 -2.24 6.89 -3.22
N ALA A 26 -1.75 7.52 -2.16
CA ALA A 26 -0.70 6.96 -1.29
C ALA A 26 -1.09 5.57 -0.77
N THR A 27 -2.30 5.41 -0.23
CA THR A 27 -2.75 4.12 0.33
C THR A 27 -2.84 3.04 -0.74
N TYR A 28 -3.31 3.38 -1.95
CA TYR A 28 -3.34 2.43 -3.08
C TYR A 28 -1.94 1.98 -3.46
N GLY A 29 -0.99 2.91 -3.59
CA GLY A 29 0.40 2.58 -3.95
C GLY A 29 1.09 1.72 -2.89
N LEU A 30 0.93 2.07 -1.61
CA LEU A 30 1.50 1.30 -0.50
C LEU A 30 0.94 -0.12 -0.44
N MET A 31 -0.38 -0.27 -0.58
CA MET A 31 -1.04 -1.57 -0.56
C MET A 31 -0.70 -2.42 -1.80
N GLU A 32 -0.61 -1.81 -2.98
CA GLU A 32 -0.16 -2.52 -4.20
C GLU A 32 1.24 -3.12 -4.01
N VAL A 33 2.17 -2.36 -3.42
CA VAL A 33 3.51 -2.88 -3.11
C VAL A 33 3.45 -3.99 -2.07
N ALA A 34 2.66 -3.84 -1.02
CA ALA A 34 2.49 -4.87 0.00
C ALA A 34 1.93 -6.17 -0.60
N VAL A 35 0.86 -6.08 -1.40
CA VAL A 35 0.23 -7.22 -2.09
C VAL A 35 1.22 -7.92 -3.02
N ARG A 36 1.95 -7.16 -3.85
CA ARG A 36 2.96 -7.72 -4.75
C ARG A 36 4.06 -8.46 -4.01
N ARG A 37 4.55 -7.90 -2.89
CA ARG A 37 5.58 -8.54 -2.07
C ARG A 37 5.07 -9.83 -1.41
N THR A 38 3.85 -9.82 -0.88
CA THR A 38 3.24 -11.03 -0.29
C THR A 38 3.03 -12.12 -1.35
N ALA A 39 2.51 -11.75 -2.53
CA ALA A 39 2.27 -12.69 -3.62
C ALA A 39 3.57 -13.20 -4.27
N ALA A 40 4.65 -12.43 -4.27
CA ALA A 40 5.93 -12.87 -4.84
C ALA A 40 6.52 -14.09 -4.12
N ASP A 41 6.32 -14.19 -2.81
CA ASP A 41 6.88 -15.29 -2.00
C ASP A 41 6.06 -16.58 -2.09
N THR A 42 4.72 -16.46 -2.06
CA THR A 42 3.81 -17.61 -1.88
C THR A 42 2.75 -17.78 -2.96
N GLY A 43 2.62 -16.82 -3.87
CA GLY A 43 1.55 -16.74 -4.87
C GLY A 43 0.29 -16.03 -4.34
N PHE A 44 -0.66 -15.80 -5.25
CA PHE A 44 -1.99 -15.31 -4.87
C PHE A 44 -2.86 -16.42 -4.29
N ASN A 45 -3.84 -16.05 -3.46
CA ASN A 45 -4.81 -16.93 -2.82
C ASN A 45 -4.16 -18.03 -1.96
N LYS A 46 -2.99 -17.73 -1.39
CA LYS A 46 -2.22 -18.62 -0.52
C LYS A 46 -1.73 -17.85 0.70
N MET A 47 -1.88 -18.47 1.87
CA MET A 47 -1.47 -17.88 3.13
C MET A 47 0.07 -17.92 3.27
N ARG A 48 0.70 -16.78 3.56
CA ARG A 48 2.14 -16.69 3.85
C ARG A 48 2.38 -16.80 5.35
N TYR A 49 2.92 -17.92 5.80
CA TYR A 49 3.32 -18.10 7.20
C TYR A 49 4.74 -17.59 7.43
N ASN A 50 4.89 -16.60 8.30
CA ASN A 50 6.17 -15.98 8.62
C ASN A 50 6.63 -16.35 10.02
N ALA A 51 7.91 -16.14 10.29
CA ALA A 51 8.41 -16.12 11.66
C ALA A 51 7.66 -15.04 12.47
N LEU A 52 7.55 -15.27 13.78
CA LEU A 52 7.00 -14.28 14.71
C LEU A 52 7.80 -12.97 14.63
N ALA A 53 7.10 -11.86 14.86
CA ALA A 53 7.74 -10.56 14.87
C ALA A 53 8.72 -10.47 16.04
N THR A 54 9.92 -10.00 15.77
CA THR A 54 10.94 -9.70 16.79
C THR A 54 11.26 -8.20 16.74
N PRO A 55 11.94 -7.63 17.76
CA PRO A 55 12.42 -6.26 17.68
C PRO A 55 13.26 -5.97 16.43
N GLU A 56 14.01 -6.97 15.95
CA GLU A 56 14.88 -6.90 14.78
C GLU A 56 14.15 -7.17 13.45
N ASN A 57 12.94 -7.75 13.50
CA ASN A 57 12.17 -8.12 12.31
C ASN A 57 10.69 -7.76 12.47
N GLN A 58 10.33 -6.55 12.03
CA GLN A 58 8.97 -6.00 12.07
C GLN A 58 8.44 -5.70 10.66
N PRO A 59 7.99 -6.73 9.92
CA PRO A 59 7.51 -6.55 8.55
C PRO A 59 6.18 -5.78 8.45
N ILE A 60 5.45 -5.68 9.56
CA ILE A 60 4.18 -4.95 9.71
C ILE A 60 4.41 -3.83 10.73
N VAL A 61 3.82 -2.66 10.51
CA VAL A 61 3.95 -1.52 11.42
C VAL A 61 3.28 -1.83 12.76
N ARG A 62 4.06 -1.76 13.85
CA ARG A 62 3.64 -2.08 15.23
C ARG A 62 2.99 -3.46 15.34
N PRO A 63 3.73 -4.54 15.03
CA PRO A 63 3.20 -5.89 15.16
C PRO A 63 3.05 -6.25 16.64
N SER A 64 2.00 -6.99 16.98
CA SER A 64 1.96 -7.63 18.30
C SER A 64 2.96 -8.79 18.30
N PRO A 65 3.89 -8.85 19.27
CA PRO A 65 4.84 -9.97 19.37
C PRO A 65 4.15 -11.30 19.71
N ASP A 66 2.93 -11.24 20.27
CA ASP A 66 2.18 -12.40 20.71
C ASP A 66 1.32 -13.04 19.60
N LEU A 67 1.30 -12.45 18.40
CA LEU A 67 0.45 -12.91 17.29
C LEU A 67 1.29 -13.43 16.12
N ALA A 68 0.90 -14.60 15.60
CA ALA A 68 1.39 -15.14 14.34
C ALA A 68 0.58 -14.55 13.18
N TYR A 69 1.12 -13.51 12.54
CA TYR A 69 0.50 -12.91 11.35
C TYR A 69 0.77 -13.74 10.10
N ALA A 70 -0.30 -14.13 9.42
CA ALA A 70 -0.25 -14.85 8.16
C ALA A 70 -0.97 -14.03 7.06
N PRO A 71 -0.26 -13.15 6.32
CA PRO A 71 -0.88 -12.37 5.25
C PRO A 71 -1.19 -13.24 4.02
N CYS A 72 -2.30 -12.94 3.34
CA CYS A 72 -2.68 -13.53 2.05
C CYS A 72 -2.98 -12.41 1.04
N ALA A 73 -2.37 -12.49 -0.14
CA ALA A 73 -2.71 -11.64 -1.28
C ALA A 73 -3.81 -12.33 -2.10
N ASN A 74 -5.03 -11.79 -2.09
CA ASN A 74 -6.15 -12.38 -2.81
C ASN A 74 -6.26 -11.82 -4.23
N ASP A 75 -6.41 -12.70 -5.23
CA ASP A 75 -6.80 -12.34 -6.60
C ASP A 75 -8.23 -12.84 -6.86
N LEU A 76 -9.12 -11.88 -7.10
CA LEU A 76 -10.56 -12.10 -7.29
C LEU A 76 -11.01 -11.99 -8.76
N LYS A 77 -10.08 -11.89 -9.72
CA LYS A 77 -10.42 -11.74 -11.15
C LYS A 77 -11.28 -12.88 -11.70
N ALA A 78 -11.09 -14.09 -11.19
CA ALA A 78 -11.81 -15.29 -11.63
C ALA A 78 -13.09 -15.58 -10.83
N GLY A 79 -13.37 -14.79 -9.78
CA GLY A 79 -14.50 -15.00 -8.89
C GLY A 79 -14.11 -14.97 -7.40
N PRO A 80 -15.06 -15.26 -6.51
CA PRO A 80 -14.84 -15.32 -5.06
C PRO A 80 -13.79 -16.38 -4.67
N VAL A 81 -13.08 -16.13 -3.58
CA VAL A 81 -12.09 -17.04 -2.98
C VAL A 81 -12.53 -17.36 -1.56
N GLU A 82 -12.59 -18.65 -1.22
CA GLU A 82 -12.82 -19.11 0.14
C GLU A 82 -11.51 -19.08 0.93
N VAL A 83 -11.58 -18.64 2.20
CA VAL A 83 -10.46 -18.64 3.14
C VAL A 83 -10.72 -19.73 4.16
N THR A 84 -9.85 -20.76 4.19
CA THR A 84 -9.95 -21.93 5.08
C THR A 84 -8.79 -22.01 6.06
#